data_AF-A0A1S1Z4X4-F1
#
_entry.id   AF-A0A1S1Z4X4-F1
#
_cell.length_a   1.000
_cell.length_b   1.000
_cell.length_c   1.000
_cell.angle_alpha   90.00
_cell.angle_beta   90.00
_cell.angle_gamma   90.00
#
_symmetry.space_group_name_H-M   'P 1'
#
loop_
_entity.id
_entity.type
_entity.pdbx_description
1 polymer ?
#
loop_
_entity_poly.entity_id
_entity_poly.type
_entity_poly.pdbx_seq_one_letter_code
_entity_poly.pdbx_strand_id
1 'polypeptide(L)'
;MFFKNVRASYYDIIDADQATDDIQIYQISKSVEDSTKAIIQLHIVFHEKTQNAYIMLSPNNTFDGYMHYKVKWTDSSGFWDEIRYQQGGMKEQFTFVTEIYNALKKDGVQFEITFGDKTMSFLSTKKEREAFRITLVDYYRLVALF
;
A
#
# COMPACT_ATOMS: atom_id res chain seq x y z
N MET A 1 13.59 12.31 14.45
CA MET A 1 12.66 11.42 13.70
C MET A 1 11.24 11.55 14.25
N PHE A 2 10.36 12.28 13.56
CA PHE A 2 8.95 12.39 13.93
C PHE A 2 8.19 11.05 13.85
N PHE A 3 8.54 10.20 12.87
CA PHE A 3 7.90 8.89 12.69
C PHE A 3 8.10 7.98 13.90
N LYS A 4 9.35 7.66 14.29
CA LYS A 4 9.65 6.80 15.45
C LYS A 4 9.08 7.32 16.78
N ASN A 5 9.04 8.65 16.96
CA ASN A 5 8.65 9.25 18.24
C ASN A 5 7.13 9.48 18.39
N VAL A 6 6.39 9.57 17.28
CA VAL A 6 4.96 9.97 17.31
C VAL A 6 4.07 9.06 16.49
N ARG A 7 4.52 8.63 15.30
CA ARG A 7 3.65 7.88 14.36
C ARG A 7 3.78 6.37 14.53
N ALA A 8 4.94 5.86 14.92
CA ALA A 8 5.19 4.43 15.07
C ALA A 8 4.24 3.74 16.06
N SER A 9 3.73 4.45 17.06
CA SER A 9 2.74 3.90 18.00
C SER A 9 1.37 3.56 17.40
N TYR A 10 1.10 4.01 16.16
CA TYR A 10 -0.10 3.63 15.39
C TYR A 10 0.13 2.44 14.46
N TYR A 11 1.31 1.82 14.54
CA TYR A 11 1.72 0.71 13.70
C TYR A 11 2.08 -0.50 14.58
N ASP A 12 1.72 -1.66 14.09
CA ASP A 12 2.17 -2.94 14.60
C ASP A 12 3.50 -3.27 13.91
N ILE A 13 4.45 -3.81 14.67
CA ILE A 13 5.70 -4.34 14.12
C ILE A 13 5.42 -5.77 13.66
N ILE A 14 5.71 -6.04 12.39
CA ILE A 14 5.58 -7.37 11.82
C ILE A 14 6.93 -8.08 11.91
N ASP A 15 6.98 -9.15 12.69
CA ASP A 15 8.11 -10.06 12.73
C ASP A 15 8.07 -10.90 11.44
N ALA A 16 9.02 -10.65 10.54
CA ALA A 16 9.24 -11.52 9.40
C ALA A 16 10.41 -12.44 9.72
N ASP A 17 10.19 -13.76 9.62
CA ASP A 17 11.24 -14.78 9.85
C ASP A 17 12.49 -14.58 8.97
N GLN A 18 12.40 -13.77 7.92
CA GLN A 18 13.50 -13.44 7.01
C GLN A 18 13.98 -11.98 7.09
N ALA A 19 13.46 -11.18 8.02
CA ALA A 19 14.03 -9.87 8.29
C ALA A 19 15.38 -10.06 9.01
N THR A 20 16.44 -9.48 8.46
CA THR A 20 17.69 -9.28 9.21
C THR A 20 17.43 -8.35 10.40
N ASP A 21 18.18 -8.51 11.50
CA ASP A 21 18.04 -7.73 12.75
C ASP A 21 17.97 -6.19 12.57
N ASP A 22 18.40 -5.68 11.42
CA ASP A 22 18.41 -4.24 11.10
C ASP A 22 17.16 -3.74 10.36
N ILE A 23 16.17 -4.58 10.10
CA ILE A 23 14.96 -4.26 9.34
C ILE A 23 13.74 -4.32 10.25
N GLN A 24 12.95 -3.24 10.25
CA GLN A 24 11.66 -3.18 10.91
C GLN A 24 10.56 -2.98 9.88
N ILE A 25 9.51 -3.82 9.97
CA ILE A 25 8.34 -3.75 9.09
C ILE A 25 7.17 -3.21 9.91
N TYR A 26 6.64 -2.07 9.49
CA TYR A 26 5.52 -1.40 10.16
C TYR A 26 4.24 -1.57 9.35
N GLN A 27 3.20 -2.14 9.96
CA GLN A 27 1.85 -2.22 9.44
C GLN A 27 0.93 -1.31 10.24
N ILE A 28 0.13 -0.46 9.60
CA ILE A 28 -0.78 0.42 10.34
C ILE A 28 -1.84 -0.43 11.09
N SER A 29 -2.00 -0.26 12.40
CA SER A 29 -2.90 -1.10 13.22
C SER A 29 -4.38 -0.95 12.87
N LYS A 30 -4.71 0.07 12.07
CA LYS A 30 -6.06 0.32 11.52
C LYS A 30 -6.29 -0.38 10.18
N SER A 31 -5.38 -1.24 9.72
CA SER A 31 -5.55 -2.02 8.50
C SER A 31 -6.87 -2.79 8.51
N VAL A 32 -7.35 -3.10 7.31
CA VAL A 32 -8.48 -4.01 7.12
C VAL A 32 -7.92 -5.38 6.82
N GLU A 33 -8.43 -6.37 7.53
CA GLU A 33 -8.13 -7.79 7.34
C GLU A 33 -9.43 -8.48 6.98
N ASP A 34 -9.51 -8.96 5.74
CA ASP A 34 -10.66 -9.68 5.22
C ASP A 34 -10.16 -10.61 4.11
N SER A 35 -10.31 -11.91 4.30
CA SER A 35 -9.85 -12.93 3.35
C SER A 35 -10.77 -13.07 2.12
N THR A 36 -11.97 -12.47 2.17
CA THR A 36 -12.95 -12.53 1.08
C THR A 36 -12.80 -11.39 0.07
N LYS A 37 -11.97 -10.38 0.39
CA LYS A 37 -11.75 -9.20 -0.44
C LYS A 37 -10.34 -9.18 -1.00
N ALA A 38 -10.18 -8.51 -2.14
CA ALA A 38 -8.88 -8.20 -2.69
C ALA A 38 -8.26 -7.04 -1.88
N ILE A 39 -7.39 -7.36 -0.92
CA ILE A 39 -6.72 -6.36 -0.06
C ILE A 39 -5.21 -6.38 -0.34
N ILE A 40 -4.67 -5.21 -0.67
CA ILE A 40 -3.23 -4.97 -0.72
C ILE A 40 -2.89 -4.01 0.42
N GLN A 41 -2.30 -4.56 1.48
CA GLN A 41 -1.81 -3.75 2.58
C GLN A 41 -0.49 -3.09 2.19
N LEU A 42 -0.21 -1.96 2.84
CA LEU A 42 1.06 -1.25 2.70
C LEU A 42 1.84 -1.41 4.00
N HIS A 43 3.08 -1.85 3.87
CA HIS A 43 4.04 -1.84 4.96
C HIS A 43 5.09 -0.78 4.71
N ILE A 44 5.48 -0.08 5.78
CA ILE A 44 6.67 0.77 5.78
C ILE A 44 7.80 -0.09 6.29
N VAL A 45 8.77 -0.37 5.44
CA VAL A 45 9.95 -1.11 5.83
C VAL A 45 11.08 -0.12 6.08
N PHE A 46 11.62 -0.14 7.28
CA PHE A 46 12.67 0.76 7.73
C PHE A 46 13.94 -0.02 8.02
N HIS A 47 15.03 0.39 7.38
CA HIS A 47 16.34 -0.18 7.60
C HIS A 47 17.12 0.71 8.57
N GLU A 48 17.37 0.21 9.78
CA GLU A 48 17.94 1.00 10.86
C GLU A 48 19.38 1.43 10.59
N LYS A 49 20.23 0.54 10.07
CA LYS A 49 21.63 0.87 9.75
C LYS A 49 21.76 1.93 8.66
N THR A 50 20.99 1.81 7.58
CA THR A 50 21.10 2.73 6.44
C THR A 50 20.19 3.95 6.57
N GLN A 51 19.31 3.98 7.57
CA GLN A 51 18.31 5.04 7.78
C GLN A 51 17.38 5.23 6.57
N ASN A 52 17.19 4.18 5.78
CA ASN A 52 16.34 4.20 4.60
C ASN A 52 14.98 3.57 4.90
N ALA A 53 13.96 4.07 4.23
CA ALA A 53 12.63 3.48 4.27
C ALA A 53 12.13 3.17 2.86
N TYR A 54 11.35 2.10 2.72
CA TYR A 54 10.65 1.76 1.48
C TYR A 54 9.22 1.32 1.77
N ILE A 55 8.34 1.47 0.78
CA ILE A 55 7.01 0.87 0.81
C ILE A 55 7.09 -0.54 0.26
N MET A 56 6.48 -1.47 0.98
CA MET A 56 6.28 -2.84 0.53
C MET A 56 4.78 -3.12 0.39
N LEU A 57 4.39 -3.71 -0.74
CA LEU A 57 3.06 -4.25 -0.96
C LEU A 57 2.95 -5.61 -0.27
N SER A 58 1.92 -5.79 0.55
CA SER A 58 1.57 -7.06 1.17
C SER A 58 0.16 -7.45 0.73
N PRO A 59 0.00 -8.03 -0.48
CA PRO A 59 -1.29 -8.56 -0.91
C PRO A 59 -1.70 -9.74 -0.02
N ASN A 60 -2.99 -9.86 0.27
CA ASN A 60 -3.52 -11.03 0.98
C ASN A 60 -3.59 -12.27 0.05
N ASN A 61 -3.96 -13.41 0.63
CA ASN A 61 -3.99 -14.71 -0.06
C ASN A 61 -4.92 -14.75 -1.30
N THR A 62 -5.80 -13.76 -1.47
CA THR A 62 -6.64 -13.63 -2.67
C THR A 62 -5.80 -13.49 -3.96
N PHE A 63 -4.57 -12.97 -3.85
CA PHE A 63 -3.64 -12.76 -4.95
C PHE A 63 -2.62 -13.90 -5.13
N ASP A 64 -2.72 -15.00 -4.37
CA ASP A 64 -1.76 -16.10 -4.44
C ASP A 64 -1.65 -16.66 -5.86
N GLY A 65 -0.40 -16.80 -6.34
CA GLY A 65 -0.09 -17.25 -7.69
C GLY A 65 -0.14 -16.17 -8.77
N TYR A 66 -0.47 -14.92 -8.43
CA TYR A 66 -0.51 -13.80 -9.38
C TYR A 66 0.58 -12.77 -9.08
N MET A 67 1.39 -12.48 -10.09
CA MET A 67 2.46 -11.48 -10.05
C MET A 67 2.09 -10.19 -10.79
N HIS A 68 0.92 -10.11 -11.41
CA HIS A 68 0.50 -8.97 -12.22
C HIS A 68 -0.90 -8.52 -11.81
N TYR A 69 -1.05 -7.23 -11.52
CA TYR A 69 -2.32 -6.62 -11.13
C TYR A 69 -2.61 -5.43 -12.03
N LYS A 70 -3.88 -5.20 -12.32
CA LYS A 70 -4.36 -3.99 -12.98
C LYS A 70 -5.38 -3.33 -12.09
N VAL A 71 -5.14 -2.10 -11.66
CA VAL A 71 -6.11 -1.30 -10.92
C VAL A 71 -6.74 -0.32 -11.89
N LYS A 72 -8.03 -0.49 -12.14
CA LYS A 72 -8.83 0.50 -12.86
C LYS A 72 -9.43 1.45 -11.85
N TRP A 73 -9.36 2.75 -12.13
CA TRP A 73 -10.10 3.74 -11.38
C TRP A 73 -11.00 4.56 -12.29
N THR A 74 -12.18 4.91 -11.81
CA THR A 74 -13.17 5.75 -12.52
C THR A 74 -13.60 6.88 -11.62
N ASP A 75 -13.53 8.13 -12.08
CA ASP A 75 -13.98 9.29 -11.31
C ASP A 75 -15.46 9.61 -11.54
N SER A 76 -15.96 10.61 -10.82
CA SER A 76 -17.37 11.05 -10.89
C SER A 76 -17.79 11.61 -12.25
N SER A 77 -16.86 11.99 -13.13
CA SER A 77 -17.14 12.44 -14.49
C SER A 77 -17.27 11.28 -15.49
N GLY A 78 -16.97 10.05 -15.06
CA GLY A 78 -16.91 8.87 -15.91
C GLY A 78 -15.57 8.69 -16.63
N PHE A 79 -14.60 9.59 -16.40
CA PHE A 79 -13.23 9.37 -16.85
C PHE A 79 -12.61 8.21 -16.07
N TRP A 80 -11.86 7.37 -16.77
CA TRP A 80 -11.19 6.22 -16.17
C TRP A 80 -9.76 6.08 -16.70
N ASP A 81 -8.92 5.45 -15.90
CA ASP A 81 -7.56 5.06 -16.29
C ASP A 81 -7.16 3.74 -15.61
N GLU A 82 -6.06 3.16 -16.08
CA GLU A 82 -5.51 1.90 -15.59
C GLU A 82 -4.10 2.09 -15.04
N ILE A 83 -3.89 1.56 -13.84
CA ILE A 83 -2.59 1.47 -13.19
C ILE A 83 -2.16 0.01 -13.24
N ARG A 84 -0.98 -0.26 -13.82
CA ARG A 84 -0.48 -1.63 -14.00
C ARG A 84 0.66 -1.90 -13.04
N TYR A 85 0.57 -3.03 -12.37
CA TYR A 85 1.64 -3.56 -11.53
C TYR A 85 2.13 -4.89 -12.05
N GLN A 86 3.44 -5.00 -12.12
CA GLN A 86 4.15 -6.25 -12.22
C GLN A 86 5.01 -6.36 -10.97
N GLN A 87 4.97 -7.52 -10.31
CA GLN A 87 5.77 -7.78 -9.13
C GLN A 87 7.23 -7.47 -9.42
N GLY A 88 7.77 -6.54 -8.65
CA GLY A 88 9.08 -5.96 -8.89
C GLY A 88 9.71 -5.44 -7.62
N GLY A 89 10.80 -4.69 -7.79
CA GLY A 89 11.56 -4.13 -6.70
C GLY A 89 10.86 -2.92 -6.07
N MET A 90 11.61 -2.23 -5.22
CA MET A 90 11.13 -1.07 -4.46
C MET A 90 10.57 0.03 -5.37
N LYS A 91 11.16 0.23 -6.56
CA LYS A 91 10.76 1.27 -7.51
C LYS A 91 9.38 0.98 -8.11
N GLU A 92 9.15 -0.26 -8.56
CA GLU A 92 7.88 -0.68 -9.17
C GLU A 92 6.75 -0.59 -8.14
N GLN A 93 7.00 -1.04 -6.90
CA GLN A 93 6.07 -0.95 -5.79
C GLN A 93 5.74 0.49 -5.43
N PHE A 94 6.76 1.35 -5.30
CA PHE A 94 6.58 2.77 -5.01
C PHE A 94 5.79 3.51 -6.11
N THR A 95 6.07 3.21 -7.38
CA THR A 95 5.37 3.83 -8.52
C THR A 95 3.89 3.46 -8.49
N PHE A 96 3.59 2.17 -8.34
CA PHE A 96 2.22 1.66 -8.28
C PHE A 96 1.39 2.31 -7.17
N VAL A 97 1.90 2.33 -5.93
CA VAL A 97 1.16 2.92 -4.81
C VAL A 97 0.98 4.43 -4.94
N THR A 98 1.94 5.11 -5.56
CA THR A 98 1.89 6.56 -5.78
C THR A 98 0.83 6.93 -6.82
N GLU A 99 0.71 6.14 -7.89
CA GLU A 99 -0.36 6.33 -8.87
C GLU A 99 -1.74 6.12 -8.25
N ILE A 100 -1.92 5.07 -7.44
CA ILE A 100 -3.17 4.82 -6.71
C ILE A 100 -3.47 5.99 -5.75
N TYR A 101 -2.46 6.48 -5.04
CA TYR A 101 -2.61 7.61 -4.14
C TYR A 101 -3.05 8.89 -4.84
N ASN A 102 -2.52 9.15 -6.05
CA ASN A 102 -2.95 10.30 -6.84
C ASN A 102 -4.38 10.14 -7.35
N ALA A 103 -4.79 8.93 -7.75
CA ALA A 103 -6.18 8.63 -8.08
C ALA A 103 -7.11 8.80 -6.86
N LEU A 104 -6.67 8.41 -5.65
CA LEU A 104 -7.44 8.55 -4.40
C LEU A 104 -7.77 10.00 -4.04
N LYS A 105 -7.01 10.98 -4.53
CA LYS A 105 -7.27 12.41 -4.30
C LYS A 105 -8.46 12.94 -5.10
N LYS A 106 -8.96 12.18 -6.09
CA LYS A 106 -10.09 12.58 -6.92
C LYS A 106 -11.42 12.29 -6.23
N ASP A 107 -12.39 13.18 -6.44
CA ASP A 107 -13.71 13.05 -5.82
C ASP A 107 -14.55 11.95 -6.48
N GLY A 108 -15.18 11.13 -5.63
CA GLY A 108 -16.10 10.07 -6.07
C GLY A 108 -15.44 8.89 -6.77
N VAL A 109 -14.12 8.75 -6.69
CA VAL A 109 -13.39 7.70 -7.40
C VAL A 109 -13.82 6.30 -6.95
N GLN A 110 -13.97 5.37 -7.89
CA GLN A 110 -14.20 3.94 -7.66
C GLN A 110 -13.00 3.15 -8.16
N PHE A 111 -12.64 2.08 -7.47
CA PHE A 111 -11.50 1.24 -7.82
C PHE A 111 -11.93 -0.22 -7.99
N GLU A 112 -11.39 -0.82 -9.04
CA GLU A 112 -11.49 -2.25 -9.32
C GLU A 112 -10.08 -2.78 -9.54
N ILE A 113 -9.81 -4.00 -9.09
CA ILE A 113 -8.53 -4.67 -9.32
C ILE A 113 -8.75 -5.97 -10.09
N THR A 114 -7.97 -6.14 -11.15
CA THR A 114 -7.98 -7.32 -12.01
C THR A 114 -6.65 -8.05 -11.90
N PHE A 115 -6.72 -9.37 -11.75
CA PHE A 115 -5.57 -10.28 -11.70
C PHE A 115 -6.01 -11.67 -12.19
N GLY A 116 -5.24 -12.23 -13.12
CA GLY A 116 -5.73 -13.37 -13.91
C GLY A 116 -7.05 -13.02 -14.61
N ASP A 117 -8.05 -13.89 -14.44
CA ASP A 117 -9.41 -13.71 -14.98
C ASP A 117 -10.39 -13.12 -13.95
N LYS A 118 -9.90 -12.71 -12.77
CA LYS A 118 -10.73 -12.17 -11.69
C LYS A 118 -10.72 -10.65 -11.71
N THR A 119 -11.89 -10.04 -11.51
CA THR A 119 -12.03 -8.61 -11.21
C THR A 119 -12.80 -8.46 -9.91
N MET A 120 -12.26 -7.68 -8.99
CA MET A 120 -12.82 -7.50 -7.65
C MET A 120 -12.82 -6.02 -7.26
N SER A 121 -13.74 -5.63 -6.38
CA SER A 121 -13.71 -4.30 -5.77
C SER A 121 -12.42 -4.10 -4.98
N PHE A 122 -11.77 -2.95 -5.17
CA PHE A 122 -10.55 -2.58 -4.47
C PHE A 122 -10.74 -1.24 -3.78
N LEU A 123 -10.11 -1.01 -2.61
CA LEU A 123 -10.24 0.24 -1.84
C LEU A 123 -11.69 0.77 -1.79
N SER A 124 -12.62 -0.13 -1.53
CA SER A 124 -14.05 0.11 -1.66
C SER A 124 -14.62 0.81 -0.43
N THR A 125 -13.98 0.63 0.73
CA THR A 125 -14.43 1.21 2.00
C THR A 125 -13.60 2.45 2.36
N LYS A 126 -14.23 3.38 3.10
CA LYS A 126 -13.53 4.55 3.66
C LYS A 126 -12.34 4.14 4.54
N LYS A 127 -12.46 3.02 5.27
CA LYS A 127 -11.41 2.50 6.15
C LYS A 127 -10.19 2.03 5.33
N GLU A 128 -10.41 1.26 4.26
CA GLU A 128 -9.35 0.82 3.34
C GLU A 128 -8.61 2.01 2.72
N ARG A 129 -9.37 2.98 2.16
CA ARG A 129 -8.80 4.19 1.55
C ARG A 129 -7.97 5.00 2.54
N GLU A 130 -8.49 5.18 3.74
CA GLU A 130 -7.82 5.98 4.76
C GLU A 130 -6.56 5.31 5.31
N ALA A 131 -6.59 3.99 5.52
CA ALA A 131 -5.40 3.24 5.90
C ALA A 131 -4.31 3.37 4.81
N PHE A 132 -4.67 3.16 3.54
CA PHE A 132 -3.74 3.31 2.40
C PHE A 132 -3.17 4.74 2.32
N ARG A 133 -4.03 5.76 2.42
CA ARG A 133 -3.66 7.17 2.37
C ARG A 133 -2.75 7.58 3.52
N ILE A 134 -3.07 7.19 4.75
CA ILE A 134 -2.27 7.53 5.93
C ILE A 134 -0.88 6.90 5.83
N THR A 135 -0.79 5.62 5.49
CA THR A 135 0.50 4.92 5.38
C THR A 135 1.42 5.62 4.38
N LEU A 136 0.90 6.01 3.21
CA LEU A 136 1.71 6.73 2.23
C LEU A 136 2.07 8.16 2.68
N VAL A 137 1.17 8.88 3.34
CA VAL A 137 1.50 10.21 3.89
C VAL A 137 2.60 10.11 4.94
N ASP A 138 2.53 9.11 5.82
CA ASP A 138 3.55 8.89 6.85
C ASP A 138 4.88 8.47 6.23
N TYR A 139 4.84 7.59 5.24
CA TYR A 139 6.02 7.20 4.47
C TYR A 139 6.64 8.39 3.73
N TYR A 140 5.86 9.18 3.00
CA TYR A 140 6.37 10.37 2.32
C TYR A 140 6.96 11.36 3.32
N ARG A 141 6.40 11.52 4.52
CA ARG A 141 7.04 12.32 5.57
C ARG A 141 8.34 11.70 6.04
N LEU A 142 8.40 10.38 6.17
CA LEU A 142 9.61 9.67 6.57
C LEU A 142 10.75 9.84 5.55
N VAL A 143 10.45 9.79 4.24
CA VAL A 143 11.47 9.87 3.17
C VAL A 143 11.68 11.26 2.57
N ALA A 144 10.68 12.15 2.63
CA ALA A 144 10.72 13.50 2.05
C ALA A 144 10.94 14.60 3.10
N LEU A 145 11.06 14.26 4.39
CA LEU A 145 11.57 15.21 5.37
C LEU A 145 13.10 15.31 5.27
N PHE A 146 13.51 16.45 4.71
CA PHE A 146 14.71 17.24 4.99
C PHE A 146 15.30 17.05 6.39
#